data_AF-A0A3C0TF45-F1
#
_entry.id   AF-A0A3C0TF45-F1
#
_cell.length_a   1.000
_cell.length_b   1.000
_cell.length_c   1.000
_cell.angle_alpha   90.00
_cell.angle_beta   90.00
_cell.angle_gamma   90.00
#
_symmetry.space_group_name_H-M   'P 1'
#
loop_
_entity.id
_entity.type
_entity.pdbx_description
1 polymer ?
#
loop_
_entity_poly.entity_id
_entity_poly.type
_entity_poly.pdbx_seq_one_letter_code
_entity_poly.pdbx_strand_id
1 'polypeptide(L)' 'MAYRALLECGMGCVSCPSAMVETLGEACMVHGLDVEDVVDYVNRSLAEAEALEALDSEA' A
#
# COMPACT_ATOMS: atom_id res chain seq x y z
N MET A 1 3.37 4.97 -5.89
CA MET A 1 2.74 5.49 -4.66
C MET A 1 2.30 4.39 -3.68
N ALA A 2 1.94 3.18 -4.12
CA ALA A 2 1.57 2.05 -3.24
C ALA A 2 2.53 1.76 -2.07
N TYR A 3 3.84 1.84 -2.33
CA TYR A 3 4.87 1.64 -1.30
C TYR A 3 4.70 2.57 -0.09
N ARG A 4 4.40 3.85 -0.32
CA ARG A 4 4.22 4.83 0.77
C ARG A 4 2.99 4.51 1.62
N ALA A 5 1.89 4.12 0.97
CA ALA A 5 0.66 3.76 1.68
C ALA A 5 0.87 2.54 2.58
N LEU A 6 1.61 1.51 2.11
CA LEU A 6 1.97 0.35 2.93
C LEU A 6 2.83 0.74 4.14
N LEU A 7 3.80 1.64 3.98
CA LEU A 7 4.60 2.13 5.11
C LEU A 7 3.74 2.82 6.18
N GLU A 8 2.74 3.60 5.75
CA GLU A 8 1.81 4.30 6.65
C GLU A 8 0.88 3.32 7.39
N CYS A 9 0.58 2.16 6.80
CA CYS A 9 -0.09 1.04 7.48
C CYS A 9 0.81 0.26 8.45
N GLY A 10 2.08 0.67 8.64
CA GLY A 10 3.03 -0.05 9.49
C GLY A 10 3.73 -1.24 8.80
N MET A 11 3.53 -1.43 7.50
CA MET A 11 4.17 -2.51 6.71
C MET A 11 5.57 -2.13 6.25
N GLY A 12 6.41 -1.62 7.16
CA GLY A 12 7.80 -1.25 6.86
C GLY A 12 8.66 -2.41 6.33
N CYS A 13 8.31 -3.64 6.69
CA CYS A 13 9.03 -4.85 6.30
C CYS A 13 9.02 -5.11 4.79
N VAL A 14 8.02 -4.62 4.04
CA VAL A 14 7.88 -4.84 2.58
C VAL A 14 9.00 -4.22 1.75
N SER A 15 9.81 -3.33 2.35
CA SER A 15 11.01 -2.79 1.71
C SER A 15 12.18 -3.79 1.68
N CYS A 16 12.10 -4.88 2.45
CA CYS A 16 13.12 -5.94 2.49
C CYS A 16 12.86 -6.95 1.36
N PRO A 17 13.88 -7.35 0.57
CA PRO A 17 13.69 -8.33 -0.49
C PRO A 17 13.11 -9.67 -0.01
N SER A 18 13.38 -10.04 1.24
CA SER A 18 12.86 -11.27 1.85
C SER A 18 11.36 -11.24 2.11
N ALA A 19 10.76 -10.05 2.28
CA ALA A 19 9.32 -9.87 2.49
C ALA A 19 8.53 -9.75 1.16
N MET A 20 9.22 -9.82 0.01
CA MET A 20 8.57 -9.77 -1.32
C MET A 20 8.07 -11.13 -1.80
N VAL A 21 8.29 -12.20 -1.02
CA VAL A 21 7.96 -13.59 -1.40
C VAL A 21 6.65 -14.08 -0.78
N GLU A 22 6.02 -13.27 0.06
CA GLU A 22 4.74 -13.52 0.71
C GLU A 22 3.62 -12.67 0.11
N THR A 23 2.37 -13.09 0.28
CA THR A 23 1.20 -12.28 -0.07
C THR A 23 0.96 -11.20 0.98
N LEU A 24 0.27 -10.12 0.59
CA LEU A 24 -0.10 -9.05 1.53
C LEU A 24 -0.93 -9.59 2.72
N GLY A 25 -1.81 -10.56 2.48
CA GLY A 25 -2.60 -11.20 3.53
C GLY A 25 -1.76 -12.01 4.51
N GLU A 26 -0.76 -12.75 4.02
CA GLU A 26 0.19 -13.48 4.88
C GLU A 26 0.98 -12.54 5.78
N ALA A 27 1.47 -11.42 5.23
CA ALA A 27 2.12 -10.38 6.01
C ALA A 27 1.16 -9.79 7.06
N CYS A 28 -0.09 -9.48 6.68
CA CYS A 28 -1.10 -8.93 7.60
C CYS A 28 -1.36 -9.87 8.79
N MET A 29 -1.38 -11.18 8.57
CA MET A 29 -1.56 -12.17 9.64
C MET A 29 -0.41 -12.16 10.67
N VAL A 30 0.84 -11.98 10.23
CA VAL A 30 2.03 -11.91 11.11
C VAL A 30 2.06 -10.60 11.90
N HIS A 31 1.59 -9.52 11.28
CA HIS A 31 1.59 -8.18 11.86
C HIS A 31 0.31 -7.81 12.62
N GLY A 32 -0.70 -8.69 12.64
CA GLY A 32 -1.96 -8.47 13.35
C GLY A 32 -2.82 -7.35 12.74
N LEU A 33 -2.74 -7.19 11.42
CA LEU A 33 -3.50 -6.19 10.66
C LEU A 33 -4.67 -6.87 9.92
N ASP A 34 -5.76 -6.14 9.75
CA ASP A 34 -6.83 -6.57 8.84
C ASP A 34 -6.40 -6.29 7.40
N VAL A 35 -6.37 -7.34 6.57
CA VAL A 35 -5.93 -7.24 5.18
C VAL A 35 -6.88 -6.38 4.34
N GLU A 36 -8.18 -6.39 4.63
CA GLU A 36 -9.17 -5.62 3.89
C GLU A 36 -8.98 -4.11 4.16
N ASP A 37 -8.76 -3.72 5.43
CA ASP A 37 -8.48 -2.33 5.80
C ASP A 37 -7.21 -1.81 5.11
N VAL A 38 -6.16 -2.64 5.01
CA VAL A 38 -4.90 -2.27 4.35
C VAL A 38 -5.11 -2.13 2.84
N VAL A 39 -5.82 -3.06 2.20
CA VAL A 39 -6.13 -3.02 0.76
C VAL A 39 -6.94 -1.78 0.42
N ASP A 40 -7.99 -1.48 1.20
CA ASP A 40 -8.82 -0.30 1.02
C ASP A 40 -8.01 0.99 1.14
N TYR A 41 -7.14 1.09 2.14
CA TYR A 41 -6.27 2.25 2.31
C TYR A 41 -5.30 2.44 1.12
N VAL A 42 -4.66 1.37 0.67
CA VAL A 42 -3.73 1.40 -0.46
C VAL A 42 -4.44 1.79 -1.74
N ASN A 43 -5.60 1.19 -2.03
CA ASN A 43 -6.39 1.50 -3.22
C ASN A 43 -6.86 2.95 -3.22
N ARG A 44 -7.34 3.48 -2.09
CA ARG A 44 -7.70 4.90 -1.97
C ARG A 44 -6.50 5.81 -2.23
N SER A 45 -5.34 5.49 -1.65
CA SER A 45 -4.11 6.28 -1.83
C SER A 45 -3.64 6.28 -3.28
N LEU A 46 -3.82 5.17 -4.01
CA LEU A 46 -3.54 5.07 -5.44
C LEU A 46 -4.55 5.87 -6.27
N ALA A 47 -5.84 5.81 -5.95
CA ALA A 47 -6.85 6.59 -6.66
C ALA A 47 -6.66 8.10 -6.48
N GLU A 48 -6.29 8.56 -5.28
CA GLU A 48 -5.96 9.96 -5.01
C GLU A 48 -4.70 10.41 -5.78
N ALA A 49 -3.70 9.52 -5.86
CA ALA A 49 -2.49 9.75 -6.64
C ALA A 49 -2.78 9.88 -8.15
N GLU A 50 -3.55 8.96 -8.70
CA GLU A 50 -3.97 8.98 -10.12
C GLU A 50 -4.81 10.22 -10.43
N ALA A 51 -5.70 10.62 -9.52
CA ALA A 51 -6.50 11.84 -9.67
C ALA A 51 -5.62 13.10 -9.68
N LEU A 52 -4.53 13.14 -8.89
CA LEU A 52 -3.59 14.26 -8.91
C LEU A 52 -2.79 14.30 -10.22
N GLU A 53 -2.30 13.16 -10.69
CA GLU A 53 -1.59 13.06 -11.98
C GLU A 53 -2.49 13.46 -13.16
N ALA A 54 -3.79 13.17 -13.09
CA ALA A 54 -4.76 13.59 -14.10
C ALA A 54 -4.94 15.12 -14.14
N LEU A 55 -4.83 15.81 -12.99
CA LEU A 55 -4.91 17.27 -12.92
C LEU A 55 -3.64 17.93 -13.49
N ASP A 56 -2.47 17.31 -13.29
CA ASP A 56 -1.19 17.80 -13.84
C ASP A 56 -1.06 17.60 -15.36
N SER A 57 -1.86 16.70 -15.96
CA SER A 57 -1.87 16.47 -17.42
C SER A 57 -2.70 17.50 -18.21
N GLU A 58 -3.50 18.34 -17.53
CA GLU A 58 -4.33 19.38 -18.16
C GLU A 58 -3.77 20.82 -17.99
N ALA A 59 -2.54 20.95 -17.46
CA ALA A 59 -1.81 22.23 -17.28
C ALA A 59 -0.66 22.39 -18.30
#